data_AF-A0A1D8ACL1-F1
#
_entry.id   AF-A0A1D8ACL1-F1
#
_cell.length_a   1.000
_cell.length_b   1.000
_cell.length_c   1.000
_cell.angle_alpha   90.00
_cell.angle_beta   90.00
_cell.angle_gamma   90.00
#
_symmetry.space_group_name_H-M   'P 1'
#
loop_
_entity.id
_entity.type
_entity.pdbx_description
1 polymer ?
#
loop_
_entity_poly.entity_id
_entity_poly.type
_entity_poly.pdbx_seq_one_letter_code
_entity_poly.pdbx_strand_id
1 'polypeptide(L)'
;MGVAMLDAVRDREVMGHLLVEVAGNQVAAENAKATSKVQRGIIRGCLTGTNGRRKRESWVPRWMAFPASAYTARGGVGSAERAARLAALCDEEEAGAEATEGAEAAPAEAEQALPQAA
;
A
#
# COMPACT_ATOMS: atom_id res chain seq x y z
N MET A 1 -9.35 19.63 5.03
CA MET A 1 -9.37 19.21 3.61
C MET A 1 -9.33 17.68 3.52
N GLY A 2 -10.43 16.96 3.82
CA GLY A 2 -10.34 15.47 3.84
C GLY A 2 -11.66 14.71 3.80
N VAL A 3 -12.78 15.37 3.50
CA VAL A 3 -14.12 14.77 3.73
C VAL A 3 -14.97 14.73 2.46
N ALA A 4 -14.70 15.57 1.46
CA ALA A 4 -15.44 15.61 0.20
C ALA A 4 -15.29 14.32 -0.62
N MET A 5 -14.16 13.62 -0.45
CA MET A 5 -13.88 12.37 -1.14
C MET A 5 -14.87 11.26 -0.79
N LEU A 6 -15.29 11.15 0.48
CA LEU A 6 -16.20 10.10 0.94
C LEU A 6 -17.59 10.24 0.31
N ASP A 7 -17.99 11.45 -0.08
CA ASP A 7 -19.29 11.70 -0.71
C ASP A 7 -19.32 11.24 -2.17
N ALA A 8 -18.15 11.15 -2.83
CA ALA A 8 -18.01 10.59 -4.18
C ALA A 8 -18.05 9.05 -4.20
N VAL A 9 -17.74 8.39 -3.07
CA VAL A 9 -17.80 6.92 -2.96
C VAL A 9 -19.27 6.46 -2.95
N ARG A 10 -19.71 5.88 -4.07
CA ARG A 10 -21.04 5.27 -4.23
C ARG A 10 -21.06 3.77 -3.93
N ASP A 11 -19.89 3.13 -4.01
CA ASP A 11 -19.75 1.70 -3.77
C ASP A 11 -19.93 1.36 -2.28
N ARG A 12 -20.86 0.45 -2.02
CA ARG A 12 -21.23 -0.02 -0.68
C ARG A 12 -20.18 -0.95 -0.06
N GLU A 13 -19.53 -1.77 -0.88
CA GLU A 13 -18.50 -2.71 -0.46
C GLU A 13 -17.25 -1.93 -0.05
N VAL A 14 -16.85 -0.96 -0.88
CA VAL A 14 -15.75 -0.04 -0.58
C VAL A 14 -16.01 0.73 0.72
N MET A 15 -17.21 1.27 0.91
CA MET A 15 -17.59 1.95 2.16
C MET A 15 -17.42 1.06 3.41
N GLY A 16 -17.71 -0.24 3.29
CA GLY A 16 -17.48 -1.22 4.36
C GLY A 16 -15.99 -1.39 4.67
N HIS A 17 -15.16 -1.54 3.65
CA HIS A 17 -13.70 -1.63 3.84
C HIS A 17 -13.09 -0.38 4.48
N LEU A 18 -13.52 0.82 4.05
CA LEU A 18 -13.08 2.08 4.66
C LEU A 18 -13.49 2.17 6.14
N LEU A 19 -14.69 1.70 6.47
CA LEU A 19 -15.17 1.68 7.85
C LEU A 19 -14.33 0.75 8.73
N VAL A 20 -13.97 -0.44 8.22
CA VAL A 20 -13.08 -1.38 8.92
C VAL A 20 -11.71 -0.73 9.17
N GLU A 21 -11.14 -0.09 8.16
CA GLU A 21 -9.80 0.50 8.24
C GLU A 21 -9.73 1.67 9.23
N VAL A 22 -10.73 2.55 9.19
CA VAL A 22 -10.72 3.79 9.98
C VAL A 22 -11.29 3.59 11.38
N ALA A 23 -12.41 2.87 11.51
CA ALA A 23 -13.13 2.70 12.78
C ALA A 23 -12.83 1.37 13.50
N GLY A 24 -12.21 0.41 12.81
CA GLY A 24 -11.90 -0.92 13.33
C GLY A 24 -12.98 -1.96 13.07
N ASN A 25 -12.59 -3.24 13.14
CA ASN A 25 -13.43 -4.39 12.84
C ASN A 25 -14.72 -4.45 13.67
N GLN A 26 -14.65 -4.16 14.98
CA GLN A 26 -15.82 -4.24 15.86
C GLN A 26 -16.88 -3.21 15.49
N VAL A 27 -16.50 -1.93 15.34
CA VAL A 27 -17.42 -0.85 14.95
C VAL A 27 -17.99 -1.11 13.55
N ALA A 28 -17.18 -1.64 12.64
CA ALA A 28 -17.64 -2.00 11.31
C ALA A 28 -18.66 -3.14 11.32
N ALA A 29 -18.46 -4.18 12.14
CA ALA A 29 -19.39 -5.29 12.26
C ALA A 29 -20.75 -4.85 12.84
N GLU A 30 -20.74 -4.04 13.89
CA GLU A 30 -21.95 -3.46 14.50
C GLU A 30 -22.73 -2.58 13.51
N ASN A 31 -22.02 -1.90 12.60
CA ASN A 31 -22.59 -0.96 11.63
C ASN A 31 -22.67 -1.52 10.19
N ALA A 32 -22.47 -2.83 10.01
CA ALA A 32 -22.46 -3.47 8.69
C ALA A 32 -23.80 -3.27 7.95
N LYS A 33 -24.92 -3.37 8.68
CA LYS A 33 -26.28 -3.18 8.16
C LYS A 33 -26.76 -1.72 8.17
N ALA A 34 -25.94 -0.79 8.68
CA ALA A 34 -26.31 0.62 8.74
C ALA A 34 -26.37 1.24 7.32
N THR A 35 -27.02 2.39 7.18
CA THR A 35 -27.06 3.11 5.89
C THR A 35 -25.68 3.68 5.54
N SER A 36 -25.38 3.85 4.25
CA SER A 36 -24.11 4.47 3.80
C SER A 36 -23.91 5.87 4.38
N LYS A 37 -25.00 6.61 4.67
CA LYS A 37 -24.96 7.92 5.32
C LYS A 37 -24.41 7.81 6.75
N VAL A 38 -24.86 6.82 7.52
CA VAL A 38 -24.38 6.55 8.88
C VAL A 38 -22.91 6.13 8.84
N GLN A 39 -22.54 5.20 7.96
CA GLN A 39 -21.15 4.75 7.81
C GLN A 39 -20.20 5.92 7.45
N ARG A 40 -20.60 6.80 6.53
CA ARG A 40 -19.86 8.04 6.22
C ARG A 40 -19.70 8.96 7.44
N GLY A 41 -20.75 9.10 8.24
CA GLY A 41 -20.72 9.89 9.48
C GLY A 41 -19.70 9.37 10.48
N ILE A 42 -19.62 8.04 10.66
CA ILE A 42 -18.66 7.39 11.56
C ILE A 42 -17.23 7.62 11.07
N ILE A 43 -16.96 7.36 9.78
CA ILE A 43 -15.63 7.57 9.19
C ILE A 43 -15.20 9.02 9.37
N ARG A 44 -16.08 9.98 9.04
CA ARG A 44 -15.83 11.41 9.24
C ARG A 44 -15.48 11.73 10.69
N GLY A 45 -16.25 11.20 11.64
CA GLY A 45 -15.98 11.40 13.07
C GLY A 45 -14.60 10.89 13.48
N CYS A 46 -14.19 9.73 12.98
CA CYS A 46 -12.88 9.15 13.24
C CYS A 46 -11.72 9.96 12.62
N LEU A 47 -11.93 10.54 11.44
CA LEU A 47 -10.93 11.38 10.78
C LEU A 47 -10.79 12.76 11.44
N THR A 48 -11.89 13.34 11.93
CA THR A 48 -11.85 14.63 12.66
C THR A 48 -11.45 14.48 14.12
N GLY A 49 -11.39 13.26 14.66
CA GLY A 49 -11.12 13.01 16.08
C GLY A 49 -12.28 13.44 17.00
N THR A 50 -13.51 13.49 16.46
CA THR A 50 -14.71 13.83 17.25
C THR A 50 -15.33 12.57 17.86
N ASN A 51 -16.07 12.74 18.95
CA ASN A 51 -16.71 11.66 19.73
C ASN A 51 -15.75 10.75 20.54
N GLY A 52 -14.63 11.28 21.05
CA GLY A 52 -13.70 10.51 21.91
C GLY A 52 -12.95 9.39 21.19
N ARG A 53 -13.01 9.36 19.85
CA ARG A 53 -12.34 8.35 19.02
C ARG A 53 -10.92 8.81 18.68
N ARG A 54 -9.98 7.87 18.61
CA ARG A 54 -8.58 8.14 18.25
C ARG A 54 -8.55 8.75 16.84
N LYS A 55 -8.08 9.99 16.74
CA LYS A 55 -7.89 10.68 15.45
C LYS A 55 -6.88 9.91 14.62
N ARG A 56 -7.27 9.53 13.40
CA ARG A 56 -6.36 8.99 12.40
C ARG A 56 -5.81 10.15 11.58
N GLU A 57 -4.70 10.72 12.04
CA GLU A 57 -4.02 11.78 11.29
C GLU A 57 -3.45 11.23 9.99
N SER A 58 -3.52 12.03 8.94
CA SER A 58 -2.94 11.73 7.61
C SER A 58 -3.45 10.44 6.95
N TRP A 59 -4.63 9.95 7.34
CA TRP A 59 -5.20 8.78 6.67
C TRP A 59 -5.61 9.12 5.23
N VAL A 60 -5.20 8.27 4.31
CA VAL A 60 -5.57 8.30 2.90
C VAL A 60 -6.08 6.91 2.50
N PRO A 61 -7.11 6.82 1.64
CA PRO A 61 -7.54 5.54 1.10
C PRO A 61 -6.45 4.88 0.25
N ARG A 62 -6.48 3.55 0.19
CA ARG A 62 -5.51 2.72 -0.55
C ARG A 62 -5.28 3.13 -2.00
N TRP A 63 -6.31 3.62 -2.69
CA TRP A 63 -6.18 4.05 -4.08
C TRP A 63 -5.54 5.44 -4.26
N MET A 64 -5.38 6.19 -3.17
CA MET A 64 -4.63 7.45 -3.10
C MET A 64 -3.27 7.29 -2.41
N ALA A 65 -3.02 6.15 -1.76
CA ALA A 65 -1.70 5.80 -1.26
C ALA A 65 -0.74 5.47 -2.42
N PHE A 66 0.56 5.45 -2.12
CA PHE A 66 1.59 4.98 -3.05
C PHE A 66 2.31 3.77 -2.43
N PRO A 67 2.37 2.61 -3.12
CA PRO A 67 1.70 2.30 -4.40
C PRO A 67 0.17 2.20 -4.24
N ALA A 68 -0.57 2.65 -5.26
CA ALA A 68 -2.03 2.66 -5.21
C ALA A 68 -2.59 1.24 -5.28
N SER A 69 -3.55 0.91 -4.43
CA SER A 69 -4.22 -0.41 -4.42
C SER A 69 -5.74 -0.30 -4.31
N ALA A 70 -6.44 -1.31 -4.83
CA ALA A 70 -7.89 -1.43 -4.76
C ALA A 70 -8.33 -2.01 -3.42
N TYR A 71 -9.57 -1.71 -3.01
CA TYR A 71 -10.18 -2.35 -1.84
C TYR A 71 -10.91 -3.65 -2.17
N THR A 72 -11.36 -3.81 -3.41
CA THR A 72 -12.19 -4.92 -3.85
C THR A 72 -11.61 -5.54 -5.11
N ALA A 73 -11.88 -6.83 -5.32
CA ALA A 73 -11.46 -7.55 -6.53
C ALA A 73 -12.16 -7.05 -7.80
N ARG A 74 -13.29 -6.35 -7.66
CA ARG A 74 -14.02 -5.73 -8.78
C ARG A 74 -13.18 -4.67 -9.51
N GLY A 75 -12.21 -4.05 -8.84
CA GLY A 75 -11.41 -2.97 -9.40
C GLY A 75 -12.21 -1.68 -9.59
N GLY A 76 -11.90 -0.92 -10.65
CA GLY A 76 -12.59 0.34 -10.97
C GLY A 76 -11.85 1.60 -10.55
N VAL A 77 -10.60 1.45 -10.08
CA VAL A 77 -9.72 2.59 -9.79
C VAL A 77 -8.49 2.51 -10.68
N GLY A 78 -8.49 3.30 -11.75
CA GLY A 78 -7.45 3.24 -12.79
C GLY A 78 -6.03 3.51 -12.29
N SER A 79 -5.85 4.25 -11.18
CA SER A 79 -4.54 4.42 -10.55
C SER A 79 -4.02 3.11 -9.94
N ALA A 80 -4.88 2.37 -9.23
CA ALA A 80 -4.53 1.09 -8.64
C ALA A 80 -4.25 0.03 -9.73
N GLU A 81 -5.04 0.01 -10.80
CA GLU A 81 -4.82 -0.90 -11.93
C GLU A 81 -3.50 -0.61 -12.64
N ARG A 82 -3.16 0.67 -12.85
CA ARG A 82 -1.84 1.05 -13.42
C ARG A 82 -0.70 0.71 -12.48
N ALA A 83 -0.83 0.98 -11.18
CA ALA A 83 0.18 0.65 -10.20
C ALA A 83 0.44 -0.87 -10.16
N ALA A 84 -0.60 -1.70 -10.22
CA ALA A 84 -0.46 -3.15 -10.30
C ALA A 84 0.27 -3.61 -11.58
N ARG A 85 -0.01 -2.99 -12.73
CA ARG A 85 0.71 -3.28 -13.99
C ARG A 85 2.19 -2.90 -13.92
N LEU A 86 2.51 -1.77 -13.29
CA LEU A 86 3.89 -1.33 -13.11
C LEU A 86 4.64 -2.22 -12.11
N ALA A 87 4.00 -2.61 -11.01
CA ALA A 87 4.57 -3.52 -10.03
C ALA A 87 4.99 -4.84 -10.69
N ALA A 88 4.12 -5.43 -11.53
CA ALA A 88 4.45 -6.66 -12.26
C ALA A 88 5.69 -6.53 -13.19
N LEU A 89 5.97 -5.32 -13.72
CA LEU A 89 7.17 -5.09 -14.52
C LEU A 89 8.42 -4.89 -13.66
N CYS A 90 8.28 -4.26 -12.49
CA CYS A 90 9.38 -4.11 -11.54
C CYS A 90 9.76 -5.45 -10.90
N ASP A 91 8.78 -6.31 -10.62
CA ASP A 91 9.01 -7.67 -10.10
C ASP A 91 9.84 -8.52 -11.09
N GLU A 92 9.68 -8.29 -12.41
CA GLU A 92 10.49 -8.95 -13.44
C GLU A 92 11.94 -8.41 -13.50
N GLU A 93 12.18 -7.15 -13.10
CA GLU A 93 13.54 -6.61 -12.96
C GLU A 93 14.25 -7.13 -11.70
N GLU A 94 13.56 -7.26 -10.57
CA GLU A 94 14.15 -7.85 -9.36
C GLU A 94 14.50 -9.34 -9.57
N ALA A 95 13.64 -10.12 -10.24
CA ALA A 95 13.95 -11.50 -10.61
C ALA A 95 15.13 -11.64 -11.58
N GLY A 96 15.41 -10.60 -12.39
CA GLY A 96 16.59 -10.52 -13.25
C GLY A 96 17.86 -10.06 -12.52
N ALA A 97 17.72 -9.27 -11.45
CA ALA A 97 18.83 -8.75 -10.65
C ALA A 97 19.35 -9.76 -9.61
N GLU A 98 18.50 -10.62 -9.07
CA GLU A 98 18.87 -11.66 -8.09
C GLU A 98 19.79 -12.77 -8.67
N ALA A 99 19.95 -12.86 -9.99
CA ALA A 99 20.86 -13.81 -10.63
C ALA A 99 22.34 -13.35 -10.66
N THR A 100 22.66 -12.17 -10.14
CA THR A 100 24.03 -11.59 -10.23
C THR A 100 24.70 -11.28 -8.88
N GLU A 101 24.16 -11.72 -7.75
CA GLU A 101 24.80 -11.54 -6.43
C GLU A 101 25.21 -12.90 -5.83
N GLY A 102 26.09 -13.59 -6.54
CA GLY A 102 26.56 -14.93 -6.16
C GLY A 102 27.80 -15.39 -6.92
N ALA A 103 28.75 -14.49 -7.19
CA ALA A 103 30.05 -14.84 -7.76
C ALA A 103 31.16 -14.17 -6.94
N GLU A 104 31.42 -14.81 -5.80
CA GLU A 104 32.73 -15.18 -5.27
C GLU A 104 33.93 -14.24 -5.44
N ALA A 105 34.56 -14.00 -4.29
CA ALA A 105 35.79 -13.27 -4.08
C ALA A 105 37.00 -13.82 -4.87
N ALA A 106 37.88 -12.86 -5.24
CA ALA A 106 39.30 -12.97 -5.55
C ALA A 106 39.72 -13.63 -6.90
N PRO A 107 40.69 -13.00 -7.57
CA PRO A 107 42.05 -13.55 -7.56
C PRO A 107 43.09 -12.47 -7.23
N ALA A 108 44.00 -12.68 -6.28
CA ALA A 108 45.31 -13.31 -6.52
C ALA A 108 46.18 -12.51 -7.50
N GLU A 109 46.77 -11.41 -7.01
CA GLU A 109 47.89 -10.76 -7.68
C GLU A 109 49.19 -11.50 -7.33
N ALA A 110 49.75 -12.16 -8.34
CA ALA A 110 51.07 -12.76 -8.32
C ALA A 110 52.12 -11.69 -8.63
N GLU A 111 52.88 -11.24 -7.63
CA GLU A 111 54.04 -10.38 -7.83
C GLU A 111 55.36 -11.17 -7.70
N GLN A 112 55.79 -11.68 -8.86
CA GLN A 112 57.15 -11.62 -9.42
C GLN A 112 58.33 -12.08 -8.54
N ALA A 113 58.81 -13.30 -8.84
CA ALA A 113 60.10 -13.82 -8.42
C ALA A 113 61.27 -13.11 -9.15
N LEU A 114 62.21 -12.58 -8.37
CA LEU A 114 63.54 -12.11 -8.80
C LEU A 114 64.37 -13.26 -9.44
N PRO A 115 65.09 -13.04 -10.55
CA PRO A 115 66.12 -13.98 -10.99
C PRO A 115 67.42 -13.77 -10.19
N GLN A 116 67.89 -14.81 -9.52
CA GLN A 116 69.27 -14.90 -9.03
C GLN A 116 70.18 -15.35 -10.17
N ALA A 117 71.22 -14.57 -10.46
CA ALA A 117 72.36 -14.98 -11.27
C ALA A 117 73.62 -14.97 -10.38
N ALA A 118 74.38 -16.06 -10.47
CA ALA A 118 75.62 -16.35 -9.76
C ALA A 118 76.82 -15.56 -10.29
#